data_AF-A0A8S1ETG5-F1
#
_entry.id   AF-A0A8S1ETG5-F1
#
_cell.length_a   1.000
_cell.length_b   1.000
_cell.length_c   1.000
_cell.angle_alpha   90.00
_cell.angle_beta   90.00
_cell.angle_gamma   90.00
#
_symmetry.space_group_name_H-M   'P 1'
#
loop_
_entity.id
_entity.type
_entity.pdbx_description
1 polymer ?
#
loop_
_entity_poly.entity_id
_entity_poly.type
_entity_poly.pdbx_seq_one_letter_code
_entity_poly.pdbx_strand_id
1 'polypeptide(L)'
;MIFFKTNYSPFGAKMNQAILSMACGLFGFSMGIFAIPFVYRYVVTCCSQHLKFFSGFYFYIWMMLPIIYGFPWALTCYFFISPWDQMTEFLRGNIMDNFDLKMEEIAYIGAYYFPVDEHGVQYFNIKIQIIMLVFWIIIVYEF
;
A
#
# COMPACT_ATOMS: atom_id res chain seq x y z
N MET A 1 1.77 -9.14 -2.33
CA MET A 1 0.50 -9.36 -3.05
C MET A 1 -0.51 -9.83 -2.05
N ILE A 2 -1.68 -9.20 -1.97
CA ILE A 2 -2.73 -9.58 -1.00
C ILE A 2 -3.93 -10.10 -1.81
N PHE A 3 -4.46 -11.25 -1.40
CA PHE A 3 -5.60 -11.91 -2.02
C PHE A 3 -6.77 -11.95 -1.03
N PHE A 4 -7.97 -11.59 -1.50
CA PHE A 4 -9.19 -11.66 -0.71
C PHE A 4 -10.25 -12.44 -1.51
N LYS A 5 -10.72 -13.55 -0.94
CA LYS A 5 -11.76 -14.38 -1.58
C LYS A 5 -13.11 -13.67 -1.47
N THR A 6 -13.69 -13.27 -2.59
CA THR A 6 -14.92 -12.47 -2.65
C THR A 6 -16.19 -13.30 -2.61
N ASN A 7 -16.11 -14.63 -2.69
CA ASN A 7 -17.25 -15.56 -2.65
C ASN A 7 -18.12 -15.43 -1.38
N TYR A 8 -17.55 -14.97 -0.25
CA TYR A 8 -18.28 -14.76 1.01
C TYR A 8 -18.70 -13.30 1.26
N SER A 9 -18.34 -12.36 0.39
CA SER A 9 -18.66 -10.94 0.59
C SER A 9 -19.94 -10.58 -0.17
N PRO A 10 -20.88 -9.83 0.41
CA PRO A 10 -22.05 -9.30 -0.30
C PRO A 10 -21.70 -8.13 -1.24
N PHE A 11 -20.42 -7.80 -1.41
CA PHE A 11 -19.94 -6.57 -2.01
C PHE A 11 -19.36 -6.81 -3.42
N GLY A 12 -19.57 -5.86 -4.33
CA GLY A 12 -19.04 -5.92 -5.69
C GLY A 12 -17.51 -5.83 -5.75
N ALA A 13 -16.90 -6.34 -6.84
CA ALA A 13 -15.45 -6.43 -7.01
C ALA A 13 -14.71 -5.09 -6.76
N LYS A 14 -15.24 -3.97 -7.27
CA LYS A 14 -14.68 -2.62 -7.07
C LYS A 14 -14.65 -2.21 -5.60
N MET A 15 -15.68 -2.57 -4.83
CA MET A 15 -15.77 -2.25 -3.41
C MET A 15 -14.81 -3.12 -2.60
N ASN A 16 -14.66 -4.40 -2.95
CA ASN A 16 -13.68 -5.28 -2.31
C ASN A 16 -12.25 -4.81 -2.56
N GLN A 17 -11.95 -4.35 -3.77
CA GLN A 17 -10.66 -3.73 -4.09
C GLN A 17 -10.43 -2.42 -3.31
N ALA A 18 -11.45 -1.57 -3.17
CA ALA A 18 -11.36 -0.37 -2.35
C ALA A 18 -11.06 -0.70 -0.89
N ILE A 19 -11.76 -1.68 -0.31
CA ILE A 19 -11.54 -2.15 1.05
C ILE A 19 -10.12 -2.70 1.22
N LEU A 20 -9.64 -3.50 0.26
CA LEU A 20 -8.29 -4.06 0.30
C LEU A 20 -7.21 -2.98 0.19
N SER A 21 -7.44 -1.95 -0.64
CA SER A 21 -6.54 -0.80 -0.80
C SER A 21 -6.51 0.04 0.47
N MET A 22 -7.66 0.26 1.11
CA MET A 22 -7.78 0.95 2.39
C MET A 22 -7.11 0.15 3.52
N ALA A 23 -7.31 -1.17 3.56
CA ALA A 23 -6.68 -2.03 4.55
C ALA A 23 -5.15 -2.02 4.43
N CYS A 24 -4.65 -2.02 3.19
CA CYS A 24 -3.25 -1.76 2.92
C CYS A 24 -2.85 -0.39 3.49
N GLY A 25 -3.49 0.70 3.04
CA GLY A 25 -3.28 2.08 3.53
C GLY A 25 -3.27 2.28 5.05
N LEU A 26 -4.13 1.55 5.77
CA LEU A 26 -4.22 1.60 7.23
C LEU A 26 -3.06 0.90 7.94
N PHE A 27 -2.47 -0.13 7.32
CA PHE A 27 -1.36 -0.88 7.90
C PHE A 27 -0.11 0.00 8.07
N GLY A 28 0.37 0.64 7.01
CA GLY A 28 1.44 1.64 7.04
C GLY A 28 1.09 2.90 7.83
N PHE A 29 -0.17 3.34 7.85
CA PHE A 29 -0.58 4.38 8.81
C PHE A 29 -0.30 3.96 10.27
N SER A 30 -0.65 2.72 10.62
CA SER A 30 -0.38 2.18 11.96
C SER A 30 1.12 2.10 12.27
N MET A 31 1.96 1.82 11.27
CA MET A 31 3.42 1.79 11.44
C MET A 31 3.95 3.18 11.82
N GLY A 32 3.47 4.23 11.15
CA GLY A 32 3.81 5.62 11.47
C GLY A 32 3.36 6.04 12.88
N ILE A 33 2.14 5.65 13.30
CA ILE A 33 1.68 5.90 14.68
C ILE A 33 2.57 5.21 15.70
N PHE A 34 2.93 3.95 15.46
CA PHE A 34 3.77 3.19 16.40
C PHE A 34 5.18 3.74 16.51
N ALA A 35 5.69 4.45 15.49
CA ALA A 35 6.99 5.10 15.55
C ALA A 35 7.02 6.30 16.53
N ILE A 36 5.91 7.04 16.67
CA ILE A 36 5.85 8.28 17.47
C ILE A 36 6.24 8.06 18.95
N PRO A 37 5.73 7.03 19.67
CA PRO A 37 6.15 6.73 21.04
C PRO A 37 7.65 6.40 21.17
N PHE A 38 8.26 5.75 20.17
CA PHE A 38 9.69 5.46 20.19
C PHE A 38 10.51 6.75 20.08
N VAL A 39 10.16 7.63 19.15
CA VAL A 39 10.81 8.94 19.00
C VAL A 39 10.62 9.79 20.27
N TYR A 40 9.41 9.80 20.84
CA TYR A 40 9.14 10.50 22.08
C TYR A 40 10.05 10.01 23.24
N ARG A 41 10.12 8.68 23.46
CA ARG A 41 10.99 8.10 24.50
C ARG A 41 12.46 8.46 24.28
N TYR A 42 12.92 8.42 23.04
CA TYR A 42 14.29 8.82 22.69
C TYR A 42 14.58 10.29 23.06
N VAL A 43 13.69 11.21 22.70
CA VAL A 43 13.85 12.64 23.01
C VAL A 43 13.83 12.90 24.52
N VAL A 44 12.96 12.21 25.27
CA VAL A 44 12.89 12.34 26.74
C VAL A 44 14.20 11.88 27.41
N THR A 45 14.80 10.79 26.93
CA THR A 45 16.01 10.21 27.54
C THR A 45 17.29 10.94 27.14
N CYS A 46 17.44 11.33 25.87
CA CYS A 46 18.70 11.86 25.35
C CYS A 46 18.72 13.39 25.22
N CYS A 47 17.55 14.04 25.06
CA CYS A 47 17.45 15.44 24.66
C CYS A 47 16.33 16.18 25.43
N SER A 48 16.43 16.24 26.76
CA SER A 48 15.41 16.86 27.63
C SER A 48 15.09 18.33 27.30
N GLN A 49 16.00 19.04 26.62
CA GLN A 49 15.80 20.43 26.19
C GLN A 49 14.79 20.57 25.02
N HIS A 50 14.54 19.50 24.26
CA HIS A 50 13.62 19.48 23.12
C HIS A 50 12.20 18.98 23.48
N LEU A 51 11.91 18.74 24.76
CA LEU A 51 10.59 18.28 25.21
C LEU A 51 9.43 19.22 24.82
N LYS A 52 9.72 20.51 24.61
CA LYS A 52 8.74 21.51 24.18
C LYS A 52 8.12 21.17 22.81
N PHE A 53 8.82 20.43 21.95
CA PHE A 53 8.31 19.97 20.64
C PHE A 53 7.34 18.80 20.74
N PHE A 54 7.21 18.16 21.91
CA PHE A 54 6.24 17.08 22.17
C PHE A 54 5.13 17.52 23.12
N SER A 55 5.03 18.82 23.41
CA SER A 55 4.06 19.42 24.32
C SER A 55 3.04 20.27 23.56
N GLY A 56 1.75 20.14 23.92
CA GLY A 56 0.68 20.98 23.38
C GLY A 56 0.39 20.77 21.89
N PHE A 57 0.29 21.85 21.12
CA PHE A 57 -0.12 21.83 19.71
C PHE A 57 0.79 20.99 18.80
N TYR A 58 2.09 20.90 19.13
CA TYR A 58 3.04 20.11 18.34
C TYR A 58 2.74 18.61 18.38
N PHE A 59 2.13 18.09 19.46
CA PHE A 59 1.70 16.69 19.53
C PHE A 59 0.67 16.35 18.44
N TYR A 60 -0.27 17.26 18.17
CA TYR A 60 -1.24 17.08 17.10
C TYR A 60 -0.56 17.10 15.72
N ILE A 61 0.47 17.93 15.51
CA ILE A 61 1.26 17.91 14.28
C ILE A 61 1.92 16.55 14.07
N TRP A 62 2.51 15.96 15.11
CA TRP A 62 3.10 14.62 15.04
C TRP A 62 2.09 13.53 14.70
N MET A 63 0.84 13.63 15.15
CA MET A 63 -0.24 12.70 14.75
C MET A 63 -0.75 12.93 13.32
N MET A 64 -0.64 14.14 12.79
CA MET A 64 -1.08 14.46 11.42
C MET A 64 -0.06 13.99 10.38
N LEU A 65 1.23 13.91 10.71
CA LEU A 65 2.27 13.39 9.82
C LEU A 65 1.94 12.00 9.24
N PRO A 66 1.66 10.96 10.04
CA PRO A 66 1.34 9.64 9.48
C PRO A 66 0.04 9.65 8.66
N ILE A 67 -0.91 10.57 8.94
CA ILE A 67 -2.12 10.71 8.12
C ILE A 67 -1.77 11.28 6.74
N ILE A 68 -0.95 12.33 6.71
CA ILE A 68 -0.54 13.03 5.49
C ILE A 68 0.29 12.10 4.59
N TYR A 69 1.11 11.21 5.16
CA TYR A 69 1.93 10.26 4.39
C TYR A 69 1.20 8.94 4.09
N GLY A 70 0.34 8.47 4.98
CA GLY A 70 -0.44 7.23 4.82
C GLY A 70 -1.61 7.35 3.84
N PHE A 71 -2.23 8.53 3.71
CA PHE A 71 -3.36 8.73 2.80
C PHE A 71 -2.97 8.68 1.31
N PRO A 72 -1.88 9.34 0.85
CA PRO A 72 -1.34 9.14 -0.49
C PRO A 72 -1.08 7.68 -0.79
N TRP A 73 -0.55 6.92 0.17
CA TRP A 73 -0.27 5.50 -0.02
C TRP A 73 -1.52 4.65 -0.30
N ALA A 74 -2.62 4.87 0.42
CA ALA A 74 -3.91 4.23 0.13
C ALA A 74 -4.41 4.57 -1.29
N LEU A 75 -4.19 5.81 -1.71
CA LEU A 75 -4.60 6.33 -3.01
C LEU A 75 -3.78 5.69 -4.15
N THR A 76 -2.45 5.59 -3.99
CA THR A 76 -1.59 4.93 -4.99
C THR A 76 -1.95 3.45 -5.13
N CYS A 77 -2.23 2.77 -4.03
CA CYS A 77 -2.68 1.38 -4.04
C CYS A 77 -4.01 1.23 -4.80
N TYR A 78 -4.98 2.11 -4.57
CA TYR A 78 -6.28 2.04 -5.25
C TYR A 78 -6.19 2.28 -6.76
N PHE A 79 -5.50 3.35 -7.18
CA PHE A 79 -5.48 3.75 -8.60
C PHE A 79 -4.60 2.87 -9.46
N PHE A 80 -3.43 2.45 -8.95
CA PHE A 80 -2.43 1.83 -9.79
C PHE A 80 -2.32 0.32 -9.63
N ILE A 81 -2.77 -0.20 -8.49
CA ILE A 81 -2.80 -1.65 -8.25
C ILE A 81 -4.19 -2.21 -8.58
N SER A 82 -4.99 -1.43 -9.31
CA SER A 82 -6.26 -1.89 -9.84
C SER A 82 -6.06 -3.07 -10.78
N PRO A 83 -6.88 -4.13 -10.70
CA PRO A 83 -6.79 -5.28 -11.58
C PRO A 83 -6.97 -4.80 -13.01
N TRP A 84 -5.89 -4.92 -13.78
CA TRP A 84 -5.89 -4.68 -15.22
C TRP A 84 -6.17 -6.01 -15.91
N ASP A 85 -6.92 -6.01 -17.01
CA ASP A 85 -7.34 -7.24 -17.69
C ASP A 85 -6.13 -8.13 -18.06
N GLN A 86 -5.01 -7.54 -18.46
CA GLN A 86 -3.75 -8.27 -18.74
C GLN A 86 -3.10 -8.89 -17.51
N MET A 87 -3.24 -8.27 -16.33
CA MET A 87 -2.71 -8.81 -15.08
C MET A 87 -3.56 -9.99 -14.61
N THR A 88 -4.88 -9.89 -14.76
CA THR A 88 -5.81 -10.98 -14.41
C THR A 88 -5.55 -12.21 -15.25
N GLU A 89 -5.26 -12.06 -16.55
CA GLU A 89 -4.96 -13.18 -17.44
C GLU A 89 -3.60 -13.84 -17.13
N PHE A 90 -2.55 -13.04 -16.84
CA PHE A 90 -1.25 -13.58 -16.41
C PHE A 90 -1.34 -14.34 -15.08
N LEU A 91 -2.08 -13.78 -14.12
CA LEU A 91 -2.32 -14.44 -12.85
C LEU A 91 -3.25 -15.65 -13.00
N ARG A 92 -4.11 -15.71 -14.03
CA ARG A 92 -5.04 -16.83 -14.25
C ARG A 92 -4.26 -18.13 -14.36
N GLY A 93 -3.21 -18.17 -15.17
CA GLY A 93 -2.34 -19.34 -15.31
C GLY A 93 -1.64 -19.71 -14.00
N ASN A 94 -0.98 -18.74 -13.36
CA ASN A 94 -0.19 -19.01 -12.14
C ASN A 94 -1.03 -19.34 -10.90
N ILE A 95 -2.23 -18.77 -10.76
CA ILE A 95 -3.10 -18.97 -9.59
C ILE A 95 -4.00 -20.20 -9.77
N MET A 96 -4.48 -20.51 -10.98
CA MET A 96 -5.22 -21.76 -11.19
C MET A 96 -4.33 -22.96 -10.87
N ASP A 97 -3.06 -22.94 -11.30
CA ASP A 97 -2.15 -24.08 -11.08
C ASP A 97 -1.75 -24.27 -9.61
N ASN A 98 -1.67 -23.20 -8.82
CA ASN A 98 -1.21 -23.26 -7.42
C ASN A 98 -2.32 -23.23 -6.36
N PHE A 99 -3.49 -22.67 -6.69
CA PHE A 99 -4.52 -22.32 -5.71
C PHE A 99 -5.94 -22.77 -6.09
N ASP A 100 -6.16 -23.39 -7.26
CA ASP A 100 -7.47 -23.89 -7.76
C ASP A 100 -8.62 -22.88 -7.56
N LEU A 101 -8.31 -21.60 -7.69
CA LEU A 101 -9.19 -20.48 -7.39
C LEU A 101 -9.58 -19.77 -8.68
N LYS A 102 -10.89 -19.63 -8.92
CA LYS A 102 -11.42 -18.89 -10.08
C LYS A 102 -11.19 -17.39 -9.89
N MET A 103 -10.61 -16.74 -10.90
CA MET A 103 -10.32 -15.30 -10.87
C MET A 103 -11.53 -14.40 -10.65
N GLU A 104 -12.71 -14.87 -11.04
CA GLU A 104 -13.98 -14.18 -10.84
C GLU A 104 -14.35 -14.05 -9.35
N GLU A 105 -13.73 -14.85 -8.47
CA GLU A 105 -14.03 -14.94 -7.03
C GLU A 105 -12.93 -14.36 -6.13
N ILE A 106 -11.99 -13.60 -6.70
CA ILE A 106 -10.84 -13.06 -5.95
C ILE A 106 -10.65 -11.58 -6.26
N ALA A 107 -10.71 -10.75 -5.21
CA ALA A 107 -10.20 -9.40 -5.26
C ALA A 107 -8.72 -9.45 -4.86
N TYR A 108 -7.84 -8.92 -5.69
CA TYR A 108 -6.42 -8.93 -5.44
C TYR A 108 -5.79 -7.57 -5.74
N ILE A 109 -4.69 -7.31 -5.03
CA ILE A 109 -3.84 -6.12 -5.21
C ILE A 109 -2.40 -6.63 -5.35
N GLY A 110 -1.80 -6.42 -6.53
CA GLY A 110 -0.39 -6.71 -6.80
C GLY A 110 0.21 -5.85 -7.92
N ALA A 111 1.47 -5.46 -7.78
CA ALA A 111 2.19 -4.74 -8.82
C ALA A 111 2.75 -5.74 -9.86
N TYR A 112 2.45 -5.51 -11.14
CA TYR A 112 2.89 -6.35 -12.24
C TYR A 112 4.04 -5.71 -13.04
N TYR A 113 5.27 -5.90 -12.58
CA TYR A 113 6.46 -5.19 -13.10
C TYR A 113 6.82 -5.50 -14.56
N PHE A 114 6.55 -6.73 -15.00
CA PHE A 114 6.99 -7.26 -16.30
C PHE A 114 5.83 -7.88 -17.09
N PRO A 115 4.94 -7.07 -17.68
CA PRO A 115 3.98 -7.57 -18.65
C PRO A 115 4.67 -8.19 -19.87
N VAL A 116 4.10 -9.31 -20.32
CA VAL A 116 4.49 -10.02 -21.53
C VAL A 116 3.57 -9.52 -22.65
N ASP A 117 4.16 -9.03 -23.74
CA ASP A 117 3.43 -8.58 -24.93
C ASP A 117 2.90 -9.78 -25.76
N GLU A 118 2.04 -9.54 -26.76
CA GLU A 118 1.49 -10.58 -27.66
C GLU A 118 2.58 -11.40 -28.37
N HIS A 119 3.80 -10.86 -28.46
CA HIS A 119 4.99 -11.49 -29.04
C HIS A 119 5.87 -12.23 -28.04
N GLY A 120 5.45 -12.37 -26.78
CA GLY A 120 6.24 -13.06 -25.74
C GLY A 120 7.40 -12.24 -25.17
N VAL A 121 7.54 -10.96 -25.56
CA VAL A 121 8.60 -10.08 -25.10
C VAL A 121 8.16 -9.34 -23.84
N GLN A 122 8.97 -9.43 -22.79
CA GLN A 122 8.74 -8.70 -21.54
C GLN A 122 9.10 -7.24 -21.73
N TYR A 123 8.17 -6.33 -21.43
CA TYR A 123 8.44 -4.90 -21.40
C TYR A 123 8.31 -4.35 -19.98
N PHE A 124 9.17 -3.38 -19.64
CA PHE A 124 9.11 -2.71 -18.36
C PHE A 124 7.89 -1.78 -18.33
N ASN A 125 6.97 -2.03 -17.39
CA ASN A 125 5.83 -1.13 -17.21
C ASN A 125 6.29 0.16 -16.50
N ILE A 126 6.59 1.19 -17.29
CA ILE A 126 7.06 2.50 -16.82
C ILE A 126 6.12 3.10 -15.77
N LYS A 127 4.80 2.87 -15.87
CA LYS A 127 3.85 3.37 -14.87
C LYS A 127 4.13 2.78 -13.48
N ILE A 128 4.43 1.48 -13.42
CA ILE A 128 4.75 0.80 -12.16
C ILE A 128 6.11 1.23 -11.61
N GLN A 129 7.07 1.50 -12.49
CA GLN A 129 8.38 2.01 -12.08
C GLN A 129 8.31 3.44 -11.53
N ILE A 130 7.53 4.33 -12.14
CA ILE A 130 7.29 5.69 -11.63
C ILE A 130 6.67 5.64 -10.23
N ILE A 131 5.73 4.73 -10.02
CA ILE A 131 5.11 4.54 -8.70
C ILE A 131 6.15 4.07 -7.69
N MET A 132 6.96 3.06 -8.01
CA MET A 132 8.03 2.58 -7.10
C MET A 132 9.00 3.70 -6.72
N LEU A 133 9.34 4.58 -7.66
CA LEU A 133 10.18 5.74 -7.38
C LEU A 133 9.48 6.74 -6.45
N VAL A 134 8.19 7.02 -6.67
CA VAL A 134 7.39 7.85 -5.75
C VAL A 134 7.29 7.22 -4.37
N PHE A 135 7.09 5.89 -4.29
CA PHE A 135 7.10 5.12 -3.05
C PHE A 135 8.43 5.27 -2.31
N TRP A 136 9.55 5.14 -3.02
CA TRP A 136 10.88 5.26 -2.46
C TRP A 136 11.15 6.68 -1.93
N ILE A 137 10.72 7.68 -2.69
CA ILE A 137 10.78 9.09 -2.30
C ILE A 137 9.99 9.33 -1.01
N ILE A 138 8.73 8.89 -0.92
CA ILE A 138 7.89 9.08 0.27
C ILE A 138 8.54 8.48 1.51
N ILE A 139 9.03 7.23 1.41
CA ILE A 139 9.71 6.56 2.52
C ILE A 139 10.97 7.31 2.93
N VAL A 140 11.79 7.75 1.98
CA VAL A 140 13.03 8.49 2.29
C VAL A 140 12.76 9.85 2.95
N TYR A 141 11.65 10.50 2.63
CA TYR A 141 11.24 11.75 3.29
C TYR A 141 10.52 11.54 4.63
N GLU A 142 10.11 10.32 4.96
CA GLU A 142 9.48 9.96 6.24
C GLU A 142 10.50 9.59 7.34
N PHE A 143 11.75 9.26 6.98
CA PHE A 143 12.86 8.91 7.88
C PHE A 143 13.95 9.99 7.94
#